data_AF-A0A929SS32-F1
#
_entry.id   AF-A0A929SS32-F1
#
_cell.length_a   1.000
_cell.length_b   1.000
_cell.length_c   1.000
_cell.angle_alpha   90.00
_cell.angle_beta   90.00
_cell.angle_gamma   90.00
#
_symmetry.space_group_name_H-M   'P 1'
#
loop_
_entity.id
_entity.type
_entity.pdbx_description
1 polymer ?
#
loop_
_entity_poly.entity_id
_entity_poly.type
_entity_poly.pdbx_seq_one_letter_code
_entity_poly.pdbx_strand_id
1 'polypeptide(L)'
;LGIYRLTKTLNKEANIIVDSKAVGILSFLETIENDKEYIGCVINGEAALEKMTENTLLVIVDTNKVNYVESVKVLENASKIVEIDHHRKSTDYIKDTILSFHEVYASSASELVTEIIQYSPIKIKLSPIEIEALYAGIMLDTKEFTFKTGVRTFEAAAYLRKCGVDIIKVKKWFQDDLKTYQTISNIISKAEIVKESIAISTYDEDELNTTIVIAKAADELLTISGISASFVLGKTDDIIYISGRSIGDINVQLILEKLGGGGHITLAGAQLSDITMEEALEKLKHAIDEYMIEN
;
A
#
# COMPACT_ATOMS: atom_id res chain seq x y z
N LEU A 1 -8.95 -10.62 3.89
CA LEU A 1 -9.15 -11.72 4.87
C LEU A 1 -10.27 -11.47 5.90
N GLY A 2 -10.34 -10.31 6.57
CA GLY A 2 -11.39 -10.07 7.58
C GLY A 2 -12.83 -10.22 7.04
N ILE A 3 -13.13 -9.65 5.86
CA ILE A 3 -14.42 -9.83 5.19
C ILE A 3 -14.67 -11.30 4.82
N TYR A 4 -13.65 -12.03 4.38
CA TYR A 4 -13.77 -13.47 4.13
C TYR A 4 -14.22 -14.22 5.39
N ARG A 5 -13.62 -13.95 6.56
CA ARG A 5 -14.06 -14.55 7.83
C ARG A 5 -15.49 -14.22 8.18
N LEU A 6 -15.90 -12.96 8.03
CA LEU A 6 -17.29 -12.53 8.25
C LEU A 6 -18.25 -13.36 7.38
N THR A 7 -17.97 -13.48 6.09
CA THR A 7 -18.79 -14.25 5.14
C THR A 7 -18.86 -15.74 5.48
N LYS A 8 -17.73 -16.35 5.86
CA LYS A 8 -17.69 -17.75 6.31
C LYS A 8 -18.46 -17.96 7.62
N THR A 9 -18.42 -17.00 8.55
CA THR A 9 -19.20 -17.02 9.80
C THR A 9 -20.71 -17.01 9.53
N LEU A 10 -21.14 -16.37 8.44
CA LEU A 10 -22.51 -16.37 7.96
C LEU A 10 -22.90 -17.63 7.17
N ASN A 11 -22.04 -18.66 7.13
CA ASN A 11 -22.21 -19.89 6.35
C ASN A 11 -22.44 -19.62 4.85
N LYS A 12 -21.75 -18.61 4.31
CA LYS A 12 -21.74 -18.29 2.88
C LYS A 12 -20.41 -18.68 2.25
N GLU A 13 -20.46 -18.99 0.97
CA GLU A 13 -19.25 -19.16 0.16
C GLU A 13 -18.58 -17.81 -0.07
N ALA A 14 -17.26 -17.80 -0.09
CA ALA A 14 -16.45 -16.61 -0.28
C ALA A 14 -15.16 -16.98 -0.99
N ASN A 15 -14.70 -16.09 -1.85
CA ASN A 15 -13.41 -16.15 -2.49
C ASN A 15 -12.74 -14.77 -2.42
N ILE A 16 -11.41 -14.74 -2.47
CA ILE A 16 -10.60 -13.53 -2.54
C ILE A 16 -9.97 -13.51 -3.93
N ILE A 17 -10.18 -12.43 -4.67
CA ILE A 17 -9.66 -12.29 -6.03
C ILE A 17 -8.27 -11.66 -5.94
N VAL A 18 -7.28 -12.34 -6.52
CA VAL A 18 -5.90 -11.84 -6.62
C VAL A 18 -5.37 -12.22 -8.00
N ASP A 19 -5.31 -11.25 -8.91
CA ASP A 19 -4.71 -11.39 -10.24
C ASP A 19 -3.24 -10.95 -10.20
N SER A 20 -2.94 -9.90 -9.43
CA SER A 20 -1.61 -9.35 -9.26
C SER A 20 -0.84 -10.11 -8.17
N LYS A 21 0.22 -10.81 -8.55
CA LYS A 21 1.15 -11.44 -7.60
C LYS A 21 2.29 -10.49 -7.25
N ALA A 22 1.95 -9.35 -6.64
CA ALA A 22 2.96 -8.40 -6.19
C ALA A 22 3.98 -9.11 -5.27
N VAL A 23 5.27 -8.89 -5.51
CA VAL A 23 6.36 -9.59 -4.81
C VAL A 23 6.23 -9.48 -3.29
N GLY A 24 5.74 -8.33 -2.80
CA GLY A 24 5.57 -8.06 -1.37
C GLY A 24 4.51 -8.91 -0.65
N ILE A 25 3.59 -9.57 -1.36
CA ILE A 25 2.52 -10.38 -0.74
C ILE A 25 2.68 -11.89 -0.99
N LEU A 26 3.68 -12.30 -1.78
CA LEU A 26 3.86 -13.70 -2.19
C LEU A 26 3.99 -14.67 -1.00
N SER A 27 4.88 -14.36 -0.05
CA SER A 27 5.10 -15.19 1.14
C SER A 27 3.84 -15.32 2.00
N PHE A 28 3.03 -14.27 2.04
CA PHE A 28 1.76 -14.25 2.75
C PHE A 28 0.71 -15.11 2.03
N LEU A 29 0.61 -15.00 0.70
CA LEU A 29 -0.28 -15.84 -0.12
C LEU A 29 0.10 -17.33 -0.03
N GLU A 30 1.39 -17.66 -0.09
CA GLU A 30 1.88 -19.04 0.10
C GLU A 30 1.47 -19.59 1.47
N THR A 31 1.52 -18.77 2.51
CA THR A 31 1.09 -19.16 3.86
C THR A 31 -0.40 -19.49 3.91
N ILE A 32 -1.23 -18.68 3.22
CA ILE A 32 -2.67 -18.94 3.10
C ILE A 32 -2.92 -20.23 2.32
N GLU A 33 -2.27 -20.42 1.17
CA GLU A 33 -2.48 -21.59 0.32
C GLU A 33 -2.06 -22.91 1.00
N ASN A 34 -1.08 -22.86 1.91
CA ASN A 34 -0.64 -24.01 2.70
C ASN A 34 -1.54 -24.33 3.91
N ASP A 35 -2.43 -23.41 4.30
CA ASP A 35 -3.40 -23.65 5.37
C ASP A 35 -4.66 -24.34 4.82
N LYS A 36 -4.96 -25.53 5.35
CA LYS A 36 -6.09 -26.36 4.93
C LYS A 36 -7.44 -25.65 4.98
N GLU A 37 -7.62 -24.67 5.87
CA GLU A 37 -8.86 -23.90 5.96
C GLU A 37 -9.07 -22.94 4.76
N TYR A 38 -7.98 -22.55 4.10
CA TYR A 38 -7.97 -21.52 3.05
C TYR A 38 -7.62 -22.05 1.66
N ILE A 39 -7.45 -23.37 1.51
CA ILE A 39 -7.25 -23.98 0.19
C ILE A 39 -8.39 -23.58 -0.76
N GLY A 40 -8.02 -23.00 -1.91
CA GLY A 40 -8.96 -22.54 -2.93
C GLY A 40 -9.75 -21.29 -2.55
N CYS A 41 -9.41 -20.60 -1.45
CA CYS A 41 -10.05 -19.33 -1.11
C CYS A 41 -9.59 -18.20 -2.04
N VAL A 42 -8.30 -18.17 -2.42
CA VAL A 42 -7.73 -17.23 -3.37
C VAL A 42 -7.93 -17.77 -4.79
N ILE A 43 -8.49 -16.94 -5.67
CA ILE A 43 -8.74 -17.26 -7.08
C ILE A 43 -8.36 -16.07 -7.96
N ASN A 44 -8.14 -16.32 -9.24
CA ASN A 44 -7.98 -15.25 -10.24
C ASN A 44 -9.35 -14.75 -10.73
N GLY A 45 -9.36 -13.65 -11.47
CA GLY A 45 -10.54 -13.00 -12.02
C GLY A 45 -11.33 -13.89 -12.98
N GLU A 46 -10.66 -14.73 -13.76
CA GLU A 46 -11.32 -15.67 -14.68
C GLU A 46 -12.14 -16.72 -13.93
N ALA A 47 -11.54 -17.37 -12.92
CA ALA A 47 -12.26 -18.32 -12.07
C ALA A 47 -13.36 -17.65 -11.24
N ALA A 48 -13.19 -16.38 -10.86
CA ALA A 48 -14.22 -15.61 -10.20
C ALA A 48 -15.43 -15.40 -11.10
N LEU A 49 -15.22 -14.99 -12.36
CA LEU A 49 -16.29 -14.81 -13.35
C LEU A 49 -17.09 -16.09 -13.59
N GLU A 50 -16.43 -17.25 -13.67
CA GLU A 50 -17.11 -18.55 -13.83
C GLU A 50 -18.02 -18.91 -12.64
N LYS A 51 -17.69 -18.42 -11.45
CA LYS A 51 -18.47 -18.64 -10.22
C LYS A 51 -19.57 -17.60 -9.99
N MET A 52 -19.53 -16.48 -10.70
CA MET A 52 -20.46 -15.37 -10.47
C MET A 52 -21.87 -15.71 -10.95
N THR A 53 -22.84 -15.23 -10.19
CA THR A 53 -24.27 -15.30 -10.50
C THR A 53 -24.90 -13.94 -10.22
N GLU A 54 -26.15 -13.75 -10.63
CA GLU A 54 -26.92 -12.53 -10.32
C GLU A 54 -27.09 -12.27 -8.81
N ASN A 55 -26.84 -13.29 -7.97
CA ASN A 55 -26.92 -13.20 -6.53
C ASN A 55 -25.56 -13.03 -5.84
N THR A 56 -24.46 -13.02 -6.59
CA THR A 56 -23.13 -12.81 -6.05
C THR A 56 -22.97 -11.36 -5.58
N LEU A 57 -22.37 -11.17 -4.41
CA LEU A 57 -22.00 -9.87 -3.88
C LEU A 57 -20.49 -9.67 -4.07
N LEU A 58 -20.11 -8.65 -4.83
CA LEU A 58 -18.73 -8.20 -4.93
C LEU A 58 -18.45 -7.22 -3.79
N VAL A 59 -17.46 -7.51 -2.96
CA VAL A 59 -16.98 -6.58 -1.92
C VAL A 59 -15.59 -6.11 -2.31
N ILE A 60 -15.47 -4.82 -2.59
CA ILE A 60 -14.24 -4.14 -2.94
C ILE A 60 -13.69 -3.51 -1.67
N VAL A 61 -12.42 -3.76 -1.39
CA VAL A 61 -11.73 -3.26 -0.21
C VAL A 61 -10.51 -2.46 -0.64
N ASP A 62 -10.21 -1.39 0.08
CA ASP A 62 -8.98 -0.60 -0.03
C ASP A 62 -8.77 0.17 -1.34
N THR A 63 -9.78 0.20 -2.21
CA THR A 63 -9.78 1.07 -3.37
C THR A 63 -11.20 1.47 -3.75
N ASN A 64 -11.34 2.71 -4.16
CA ASN A 64 -12.55 3.23 -4.79
C ASN A 64 -12.40 3.41 -6.31
N LYS A 65 -11.25 3.13 -6.91
CA LYS A 65 -10.99 3.42 -8.34
C LYS A 65 -11.17 2.18 -9.21
N VAL A 66 -11.85 2.36 -10.35
CA VAL A 66 -12.13 1.27 -11.31
C VAL A 66 -10.85 0.59 -11.80
N ASN A 67 -9.81 1.36 -12.13
CA ASN A 67 -8.59 0.80 -12.71
C ASN A 67 -7.61 0.20 -11.69
N TYR A 68 -7.96 0.24 -10.40
CA TYR A 68 -7.10 -0.25 -9.31
C TYR A 68 -7.63 -1.56 -8.69
N VAL A 69 -8.79 -2.04 -9.13
CA VAL A 69 -9.27 -3.35 -8.70
C VAL A 69 -8.43 -4.46 -9.32
N GLU A 70 -8.32 -5.59 -8.62
CA GLU A 70 -7.61 -6.79 -9.11
C GLU A 70 -8.14 -7.27 -10.47
N SER A 71 -9.47 -7.18 -10.70
CA SER A 71 -10.07 -7.60 -11.96
C SER A 71 -11.21 -6.68 -12.40
N VAL A 72 -10.94 -5.81 -13.37
CA VAL A 72 -11.94 -4.89 -13.96
C VAL A 72 -13.11 -5.68 -14.56
N LYS A 73 -12.84 -6.82 -15.21
CA LYS A 73 -13.89 -7.67 -15.80
C LYS A 73 -14.87 -8.18 -14.75
N VAL A 74 -14.40 -8.55 -13.55
CA VAL A 74 -15.27 -8.98 -12.45
C VAL A 74 -16.15 -7.82 -11.98
N LEU A 75 -15.56 -6.64 -11.83
CA LEU A 75 -16.30 -5.43 -11.46
C LEU A 75 -17.41 -5.11 -12.47
N GLU A 76 -17.12 -5.15 -13.77
CA GLU A 76 -18.09 -4.87 -14.84
C GLU A 76 -19.26 -5.88 -14.90
N ASN A 77 -19.05 -7.12 -14.45
CA ASN A 77 -20.06 -8.17 -14.45
C ASN A 77 -20.80 -8.31 -13.10
N ALA A 78 -20.44 -7.51 -12.09
CA ALA A 78 -21.08 -7.56 -10.78
C ALA A 78 -22.33 -6.66 -10.72
N SER A 79 -23.47 -7.23 -10.34
CA SER A 79 -24.73 -6.48 -10.16
C SER A 79 -24.93 -5.93 -8.74
N LYS A 80 -24.18 -6.44 -7.76
CA LYS A 80 -24.25 -6.05 -6.35
C LYS A 80 -22.84 -5.76 -5.86
N ILE A 81 -22.56 -4.49 -5.57
CA ILE A 81 -21.21 -4.04 -5.23
C ILE A 81 -21.24 -3.32 -3.88
N VAL A 82 -20.40 -3.77 -2.96
CA VAL A 82 -20.09 -3.10 -1.69
C VAL A 82 -18.67 -2.56 -1.76
N GLU A 83 -18.47 -1.35 -1.27
CA GLU A 83 -17.17 -0.68 -1.19
C GLU A 83 -16.80 -0.44 0.29
N ILE A 84 -15.56 -0.74 0.67
CA ILE A 84 -14.97 -0.40 1.97
C ILE A 84 -13.61 0.24 1.70
N ASP A 85 -13.49 1.55 1.93
CA ASP A 85 -12.27 2.29 1.58
C ASP A 85 -12.01 3.47 2.52
N HIS A 86 -10.77 3.96 2.52
CA HIS A 86 -10.30 5.10 3.29
C HIS A 86 -9.54 6.14 2.44
N HIS A 87 -9.40 5.92 1.13
CA HIS A 87 -8.77 6.87 0.22
C HIS A 87 -9.71 7.99 -0.20
N ARG A 88 -9.22 9.16 -0.62
CA ARG A 88 -10.11 10.17 -1.22
C ARG A 88 -10.69 9.64 -2.55
N LYS A 89 -11.95 10.00 -2.85
CA LYS A 89 -12.55 9.69 -4.16
C LYS A 89 -11.94 10.56 -5.25
N SER A 90 -11.55 9.93 -6.35
CA SER A 90 -11.13 10.58 -7.60
C SER A 90 -12.25 10.52 -8.64
N THR A 91 -12.02 11.07 -9.83
CA THR A 91 -13.03 11.14 -10.90
C THR A 91 -13.39 9.77 -11.49
N ASP A 92 -12.52 8.78 -11.36
CA ASP A 92 -12.63 7.41 -11.85
C ASP A 92 -13.13 6.41 -10.79
N TYR A 93 -13.91 6.91 -9.82
CA TYR A 93 -14.44 6.08 -8.74
C TYR A 93 -15.50 5.07 -9.22
N ILE A 94 -15.65 3.97 -8.48
CA ILE A 94 -16.63 2.91 -8.71
C ILE A 94 -18.04 3.45 -8.45
N LYS A 95 -18.92 3.30 -9.44
CA LYS A 95 -20.31 3.77 -9.38
C LYS A 95 -21.26 2.66 -8.94
N ASP A 96 -22.48 3.06 -8.59
CA ASP A 96 -23.62 2.16 -8.35
C ASP A 96 -23.39 1.09 -7.27
N THR A 97 -22.63 1.44 -6.23
CA THR A 97 -22.46 0.60 -5.04
C THR A 97 -23.76 0.55 -4.23
N ILE A 98 -24.16 -0.64 -3.80
CA ILE A 98 -25.35 -0.82 -2.94
C ILE A 98 -25.09 -0.36 -1.51
N LEU A 99 -23.82 -0.36 -1.10
CA LEU A 99 -23.35 0.17 0.18
C LEU A 99 -21.88 0.61 0.00
N SER A 100 -21.57 1.79 0.53
CA SER A 100 -20.21 2.34 0.56
C SER A 100 -19.89 2.69 2.02
N PHE A 101 -18.92 2.00 2.62
CA PHE A 101 -18.37 2.37 3.91
C PHE A 101 -17.03 3.05 3.68
N HIS A 102 -17.08 4.38 3.62
CA HIS A 102 -15.99 5.21 3.14
C HIS A 102 -15.58 6.26 4.17
N GLU A 103 -14.37 6.14 4.72
CA GLU A 103 -13.90 6.96 5.84
C GLU A 103 -12.48 7.49 5.56
N VAL A 104 -12.38 8.69 4.99
CA VAL A 104 -11.10 9.29 4.52
C VAL A 104 -10.05 9.50 5.62
N TYR A 105 -10.48 9.53 6.88
CA TYR A 105 -9.63 9.72 8.05
C TYR A 105 -9.26 8.43 8.77
N ALA A 106 -9.82 7.28 8.36
CA ALA A 106 -9.42 5.98 8.90
C ALA A 106 -7.99 5.66 8.45
N SER A 107 -7.25 4.93 9.28
CA SER A 107 -5.85 4.66 8.97
C SER A 107 -5.66 3.76 7.76
N SER A 108 -6.58 2.81 7.59
CA SER A 108 -6.49 1.70 6.64
C SER A 108 -7.86 1.07 6.40
N ALA A 109 -8.06 0.40 5.27
CA ALA A 109 -9.22 -0.49 5.11
C ALA A 109 -9.23 -1.61 6.18
N SER A 110 -8.05 -2.01 6.69
CA SER A 110 -7.95 -3.01 7.77
C SER A 110 -8.52 -2.51 9.10
N GLU A 111 -8.40 -1.22 9.43
CA GLU A 111 -9.09 -0.58 10.57
C GLU A 111 -10.61 -0.72 10.39
N LEU A 112 -11.15 -0.31 9.24
CA LEU A 112 -12.59 -0.34 8.95
C LEU A 112 -13.17 -1.76 9.00
N VAL A 113 -12.47 -2.73 8.40
CA VAL A 113 -12.88 -4.14 8.46
C VAL A 113 -12.81 -4.68 9.89
N THR A 114 -11.83 -4.25 10.69
CA THR A 114 -11.73 -4.63 12.10
C THR A 114 -12.92 -4.10 12.90
N GLU A 115 -13.33 -2.85 12.67
CA GLU A 115 -14.53 -2.28 13.31
C GLU A 115 -15.80 -3.04 12.94
N ILE A 116 -15.98 -3.39 11.65
CA ILE A 116 -17.11 -4.24 11.22
C ILE A 116 -17.13 -5.55 11.99
N ILE A 117 -15.97 -6.19 12.18
CA ILE A 117 -15.85 -7.45 12.90
C ILE A 117 -16.16 -7.26 14.40
N GLN A 118 -15.59 -6.24 15.02
CA GLN A 118 -15.72 -5.96 16.45
C GLN A 118 -17.15 -5.61 16.85
N TYR A 119 -17.81 -4.78 16.05
CA TYR A 119 -19.16 -4.26 16.34
C TYR A 119 -20.27 -5.08 15.67
N SER A 120 -19.93 -6.21 15.04
CA SER A 120 -20.92 -7.10 14.47
C SER A 120 -21.86 -7.67 15.55
N PRO A 121 -23.18 -7.75 15.29
CA PRO A 121 -24.12 -8.38 16.22
C PRO A 121 -23.91 -9.90 16.31
N ILE A 122 -23.19 -10.50 15.37
CA ILE A 122 -22.82 -11.91 15.39
C ILE A 122 -21.39 -12.07 15.90
N LYS A 123 -21.15 -13.15 16.65
CA LYS A 123 -19.82 -13.45 17.17
C LYS A 123 -18.92 -13.96 16.06
N ILE A 124 -17.99 -13.13 15.61
CA ILE A 124 -16.97 -13.48 14.62
C ILE A 124 -15.68 -13.86 15.35
N LYS A 125 -15.19 -15.08 15.10
CA LYS A 125 -13.91 -15.54 15.64
C LYS A 125 -12.88 -15.56 14.53
N LEU A 126 -11.93 -14.64 14.59
CA LEU A 126 -10.81 -14.60 13.65
C LEU A 126 -9.82 -15.73 13.95
N SER A 127 -9.21 -16.27 12.90
CA SER A 127 -8.07 -17.17 12.98
C SER A 127 -6.77 -16.38 13.24
N PRO A 128 -5.68 -17.03 13.67
CA PRO A 128 -4.40 -16.34 13.84
C PRO A 128 -3.92 -15.59 12.59
N ILE A 129 -4.00 -16.21 11.40
CA ILE A 129 -3.56 -15.58 10.16
C ILE A 129 -4.41 -14.37 9.77
N GLU A 130 -5.71 -14.39 10.06
CA GLU A 130 -6.61 -13.25 9.79
C GLU A 130 -6.35 -12.08 10.74
N ILE A 131 -6.08 -12.37 12.02
CA ILE A 131 -5.71 -11.36 13.01
C ILE A 131 -4.38 -10.71 12.62
N GLU A 132 -3.39 -11.53 12.27
CA GLU A 132 -2.08 -11.07 11.79
C GLU A 132 -2.22 -10.20 10.53
N ALA A 133 -3.05 -10.61 9.57
CA ALA A 133 -3.27 -9.86 8.32
C ALA A 133 -3.88 -8.48 8.54
N LEU A 134 -4.94 -8.41 9.35
CA LEU A 134 -5.62 -7.13 9.66
C LEU A 134 -4.66 -6.21 10.43
N TYR A 135 -3.91 -6.74 11.38
CA TYR A 135 -2.96 -5.95 12.15
C TYR A 135 -1.78 -5.49 11.29
N ALA A 136 -1.27 -6.36 10.40
CA ALA A 136 -0.24 -6.03 9.43
C ALA A 136 -0.67 -4.91 8.50
N GLY A 137 -1.91 -4.95 7.98
CA GLY A 137 -2.46 -3.89 7.14
C GLY A 137 -2.54 -2.54 7.88
N ILE A 138 -3.01 -2.54 9.14
CA ILE A 138 -2.99 -1.31 9.97
C ILE A 138 -1.56 -0.80 10.16
N MET A 139 -0.61 -1.68 10.51
CA MET A 139 0.79 -1.29 10.72
C MET A 139 1.43 -0.71 9.46
N LEU A 140 1.14 -1.27 8.30
CA LEU A 140 1.73 -0.86 7.02
C LEU A 140 1.26 0.56 6.65
N ASP A 141 -0.05 0.78 6.59
CA ASP A 141 -0.62 2.08 6.18
C ASP A 141 -0.31 3.20 7.17
N THR A 142 -0.15 2.84 8.45
CA THR A 142 0.19 3.79 9.51
C THR A 142 1.68 4.04 9.66
N LYS A 143 2.54 3.35 8.91
CA LYS A 143 4.00 3.35 9.14
C LYS A 143 4.32 3.11 10.63
N GLU A 144 3.84 2.00 11.17
CA GLU A 144 3.98 1.65 12.59
C GLU A 144 3.36 2.69 13.54
N PHE A 145 2.11 3.10 13.27
CA PHE A 145 1.32 4.05 14.09
C PHE A 145 1.83 5.50 14.11
N THR A 146 2.68 5.89 13.15
CA THR A 146 3.25 7.25 13.06
C THR A 146 2.52 8.14 12.05
N PHE A 147 1.75 7.56 11.13
CA PHE A 147 1.03 8.24 10.08
C PHE A 147 -0.47 7.91 10.13
N LYS A 148 -1.34 8.91 9.88
CA LYS A 148 -2.81 8.79 9.85
C LYS A 148 -3.39 7.93 10.99
N THR A 149 -2.83 8.05 12.19
CA THR A 149 -3.21 7.20 13.32
C THR A 149 -4.12 7.98 14.26
N GLY A 150 -5.37 7.54 14.36
CA GLY A 150 -6.38 8.12 15.24
C GLY A 150 -6.69 7.24 16.46
N VAL A 151 -7.62 7.69 17.30
CA VAL A 151 -8.11 6.90 18.44
C VAL A 151 -8.69 5.57 17.98
N ARG A 152 -9.52 5.58 16.91
CA ARG A 152 -10.12 4.39 16.30
C ARG A 152 -9.09 3.37 15.83
N THR A 153 -7.96 3.83 15.28
CA THR A 153 -6.83 2.99 14.88
C THR A 153 -6.27 2.20 16.07
N PHE A 154 -6.06 2.86 17.22
CA PHE A 154 -5.61 2.18 18.43
C PHE A 154 -6.66 1.26 19.04
N GLU A 155 -7.95 1.60 18.94
CA GLU A 155 -9.04 0.73 19.38
C GLU A 155 -9.10 -0.56 18.54
N ALA A 156 -8.99 -0.45 17.21
CA ALA A 156 -8.91 -1.60 16.31
C ALA A 156 -7.67 -2.46 16.60
N ALA A 157 -6.50 -1.83 16.78
CA ALA A 157 -5.27 -2.53 17.16
C ALA A 157 -5.40 -3.24 18.52
N ALA A 158 -6.01 -2.59 19.52
CA ALA A 158 -6.28 -3.16 20.84
C ALA A 158 -7.25 -4.34 20.76
N TYR A 159 -8.27 -4.26 19.90
CA TYR A 159 -9.18 -5.37 19.64
C TYR A 159 -8.45 -6.58 19.03
N LEU A 160 -7.63 -6.37 17.98
CA LEU A 160 -6.82 -7.43 17.37
C LEU A 160 -5.81 -8.01 18.37
N ARG A 161 -5.26 -7.18 19.26
CA ARG A 161 -4.41 -7.64 20.36
C ARG A 161 -5.18 -8.51 21.35
N LYS A 162 -6.42 -8.15 21.69
CA LYS A 162 -7.32 -8.98 22.51
C LYS A 162 -7.68 -10.29 21.82
N CYS A 163 -7.79 -10.31 20.49
CA CYS A 163 -7.98 -11.52 19.70
C CYS A 163 -6.74 -12.43 19.67
N GLY A 164 -5.56 -11.91 20.04
CA GLY A 164 -4.33 -12.68 20.22
C GLY A 164 -3.30 -12.50 19.11
N VAL A 165 -3.22 -11.31 18.48
CA VAL A 165 -2.18 -11.04 17.47
C VAL A 165 -0.77 -11.30 18.02
N ASP A 166 0.04 -12.05 17.27
CA ASP A 166 1.47 -12.17 17.50
C ASP A 166 2.20 -11.04 16.75
N ILE A 167 2.47 -9.95 17.47
CA ILE A 167 3.16 -8.76 16.92
C ILE A 167 4.57 -9.11 16.43
N ILE A 168 5.25 -10.08 17.05
CA ILE A 168 6.60 -10.51 16.64
C ILE A 168 6.51 -11.19 15.28
N LYS A 169 5.50 -12.06 15.09
CA LYS A 169 5.27 -12.70 13.80
C LYS A 169 4.84 -11.69 12.73
N VAL A 170 4.01 -10.70 13.08
CA VAL A 170 3.68 -9.60 12.18
C VAL A 170 4.92 -8.83 11.75
N LYS A 171 5.79 -8.46 12.69
CA LYS A 171 7.05 -7.78 12.38
C LYS A 171 7.93 -8.60 11.44
N LYS A 172 7.97 -9.94 11.58
CA LYS A 172 8.73 -10.82 10.70
C LYS A 172 8.24 -10.80 9.25
N TRP A 173 6.94 -10.56 8.99
CA TRP A 173 6.42 -10.43 7.63
C TRP A 173 7.05 -9.25 6.86
N PHE A 174 7.50 -8.22 7.58
CA PHE A 174 8.07 -7.00 7.00
C PHE A 174 9.60 -6.97 7.00
N GLN A 175 10.27 -8.02 7.50
CA GLN A 175 11.72 -8.05 7.54
C GLN A 175 12.31 -8.27 6.14
N ASP A 176 13.17 -7.35 5.73
CA ASP A 176 14.02 -7.53 4.58
C ASP A 176 15.17 -8.51 4.89
N ASP A 177 15.66 -9.18 3.84
CA ASP A 177 16.89 -9.95 3.94
C ASP A 177 18.12 -9.04 4.05
N LEU A 178 19.25 -9.60 4.49
CA LEU A 178 20.47 -8.85 4.73
C LEU A 178 21.02 -8.16 3.47
N LYS A 179 20.87 -8.77 2.28
CA LYS A 179 21.35 -8.17 1.03
C LYS A 179 20.53 -6.92 0.74
N THR A 180 19.20 -7.02 0.80
CA THR A 180 18.30 -5.87 0.61
C THR A 180 18.62 -4.73 1.60
N TYR A 181 18.86 -5.05 2.87
CA TYR A 181 19.25 -4.06 3.87
C TYR A 181 20.60 -3.39 3.55
N GLN A 182 21.60 -4.16 3.11
CA GLN A 182 22.90 -3.62 2.68
C GLN A 182 22.75 -2.69 1.48
N THR A 183 21.91 -3.03 0.51
CA THR A 183 21.61 -2.17 -0.65
C THR A 183 20.98 -0.85 -0.21
N ILE A 184 19.95 -0.89 0.66
CA ILE A 184 19.33 0.32 1.21
C ILE A 184 20.35 1.18 1.95
N SER A 185 21.18 0.57 2.81
CA SER A 185 22.23 1.29 3.53
C SER A 185 23.26 1.94 2.61
N ASN A 186 23.61 1.28 1.49
CA ASN A 186 24.52 1.85 0.50
C ASN A 186 23.90 3.06 -0.19
N ILE A 187 22.62 3.00 -0.56
CA ILE A 187 21.89 4.14 -1.12
C ILE A 187 21.86 5.30 -0.12
N ILE A 188 21.52 5.05 1.14
CA ILE A 188 21.51 6.08 2.18
C ILE A 188 22.89 6.72 2.36
N SER A 189 23.97 5.91 2.30
CA SER A 189 25.35 6.41 2.47
C SER A 189 25.81 7.38 1.37
N LYS A 190 25.19 7.32 0.18
CA LYS A 190 25.47 8.19 -0.96
C LYS A 190 24.63 9.48 -0.96
N ALA A 191 23.72 9.65 -0.01
CA ALA A 191 22.77 10.76 -0.04
C ALA A 191 23.47 12.12 0.12
N GLU A 192 23.07 13.08 -0.72
CA GLU A 192 23.47 14.48 -0.66
C GLU A 192 22.32 15.32 -0.10
N ILE A 193 22.63 16.25 0.80
CA ILE A 193 21.65 17.22 1.30
C ILE A 193 21.69 18.47 0.42
N VAL A 194 20.54 18.83 -0.13
CA VAL A 194 20.29 20.08 -0.85
C VAL A 194 19.23 20.90 -0.11
N LYS A 195 19.26 22.23 -0.30
CA LYS A 195 18.28 23.15 0.33
C LYS A 195 18.08 22.90 1.83
N GLU A 196 19.19 22.65 2.52
CA GLU A 196 19.30 22.44 3.97
C GLU A 196 18.64 21.17 4.53
N SER A 197 17.56 20.67 3.93
CA SER A 197 16.75 19.59 4.50
C SER A 197 16.22 18.55 3.50
N ILE A 198 16.59 18.65 2.21
CA ILE A 198 16.16 17.70 1.18
C ILE A 198 17.31 16.73 0.88
N ALA A 199 17.09 15.44 1.11
CA ALA A 199 18.05 14.40 0.76
C ALA A 199 17.81 13.88 -0.66
N ILE A 200 18.88 13.73 -1.45
CA ILE A 200 18.82 13.10 -2.77
C ILE A 200 19.84 11.96 -2.82
N SER A 201 19.45 10.78 -3.30
CA SER A 201 20.38 9.68 -3.55
C SER A 201 20.06 8.93 -4.84
N THR A 202 21.01 8.13 -5.33
CA THR A 202 20.85 7.30 -6.52
C THR A 202 21.15 5.83 -6.22
N TYR A 203 20.50 4.97 -6.98
CA TYR A 203 20.76 3.54 -7.06
C TYR A 203 21.07 3.19 -8.52
N ASP A 204 22.33 2.83 -8.75
CA ASP A 204 22.89 2.68 -10.11
C ASP A 204 22.82 1.24 -10.63
N GLU A 205 22.35 0.30 -9.81
CA GLU A 205 22.21 -1.11 -10.21
C GLU A 205 20.81 -1.36 -10.77
N ASP A 206 20.76 -2.19 -11.82
CA ASP A 206 19.51 -2.61 -12.46
C ASP A 206 19.09 -3.99 -11.90
N GLU A 207 18.29 -3.96 -10.84
CA GLU A 207 17.72 -5.17 -10.23
C GLU A 207 16.18 -5.17 -10.33
N LEU A 208 15.56 -6.35 -10.38
CA LEU A 208 14.11 -6.55 -10.49
C LEU A 208 13.30 -5.78 -9.42
N ASN A 209 13.89 -5.56 -8.24
CA ASN A 209 13.24 -4.93 -7.10
C ASN A 209 13.64 -3.46 -6.88
N THR A 210 14.29 -2.83 -7.86
CA THR A 210 14.82 -1.45 -7.75
C THR A 210 13.76 -0.47 -7.25
N THR A 211 12.54 -0.50 -7.78
CA THR A 211 11.45 0.41 -7.38
C THR A 211 11.07 0.26 -5.90
N ILE A 212 11.08 -0.96 -5.37
CA ILE A 212 10.83 -1.25 -3.95
C ILE A 212 12.00 -0.75 -3.10
N VAL A 213 13.23 -1.00 -3.55
CA VAL A 213 14.46 -0.63 -2.83
C VAL A 213 14.59 0.89 -2.73
N ILE A 214 14.39 1.65 -3.81
CA ILE A 214 14.47 3.11 -3.77
C ILE A 214 13.34 3.72 -2.94
N ALA A 215 12.15 3.09 -2.94
CA ALA A 215 11.03 3.51 -2.10
C ALA A 215 11.37 3.38 -0.61
N LYS A 216 11.92 2.22 -0.21
CA LYS A 216 12.37 1.99 1.16
C LYS A 216 13.51 2.91 1.57
N ALA A 217 14.50 3.10 0.69
CA ALA A 217 15.61 4.02 0.97
C ALA A 217 15.13 5.47 1.15
N ALA A 218 14.13 5.91 0.37
CA ALA A 218 13.52 7.23 0.57
C ALA A 218 12.81 7.33 1.93
N ASP A 219 12.07 6.30 2.34
CA ASP A 219 11.43 6.26 3.66
C ASP A 219 12.46 6.28 4.80
N GLU A 220 13.55 5.51 4.70
CA GLU A 220 14.62 5.48 5.71
C GLU A 220 15.38 6.80 5.83
N LEU A 221 15.61 7.51 4.71
CA LEU A 221 16.24 8.84 4.75
C LEU A 221 15.45 9.83 5.63
N LEU A 222 14.12 9.72 5.69
CA LEU A 222 13.30 10.58 6.55
C LEU A 222 13.47 10.29 8.05
N THR A 223 14.08 9.17 8.43
CA THR A 223 14.37 8.86 9.84
C THR A 223 15.60 9.62 10.36
N ILE A 224 16.39 10.23 9.46
CA ILE A 224 17.60 10.97 9.79
C ILE A 224 17.24 12.41 10.17
N SER A 225 17.70 12.84 11.36
CA SER A 225 17.46 14.19 11.86
C SER A 225 17.94 15.26 10.88
N GLY A 226 17.08 16.26 10.63
CA GLY A 226 17.34 17.37 9.71
C GLY A 226 16.83 17.14 8.28
N ILE A 227 16.35 15.94 7.94
CA ILE A 227 15.81 15.62 6.62
C ILE A 227 14.27 15.74 6.67
N SER A 228 13.70 16.65 5.88
CA SER A 228 12.26 16.93 5.79
C SER A 228 11.62 16.33 4.54
N ALA A 229 12.42 16.10 3.50
CA ALA A 229 12.05 15.37 2.29
C ALA A 229 13.22 14.54 1.76
N SER A 230 12.90 13.47 1.05
CA SER A 230 13.88 12.61 0.40
C SER A 230 13.44 12.23 -1.01
N PHE A 231 14.41 12.12 -1.90
CA PHE A 231 14.24 11.62 -3.25
C PHE A 231 15.31 10.58 -3.55
N VAL A 232 14.89 9.41 -4.01
CA VAL A 232 15.82 8.37 -4.44
C VAL A 232 15.50 7.99 -5.88
N LEU A 233 16.51 8.04 -6.75
CA LEU A 233 16.42 7.66 -8.15
C LEU A 233 16.99 6.26 -8.34
N GLY A 234 16.34 5.43 -9.15
CA GLY A 234 16.83 4.10 -9.52
C GLY A 234 16.50 3.78 -10.96
N LYS A 235 17.33 2.94 -11.61
CA LYS A 235 17.14 2.55 -13.02
C LYS A 235 16.62 1.11 -13.13
N THR A 236 15.59 0.89 -13.95
CA THR A 236 15.10 -0.44 -14.32
C THR A 236 14.58 -0.42 -15.75
N ASP A 237 15.02 -1.37 -16.58
CA ASP A 237 14.57 -1.51 -17.98
C ASP A 237 14.66 -0.19 -18.77
N ASP A 238 15.78 0.52 -18.64
CA ASP A 238 16.03 1.84 -19.25
C ASP A 238 15.09 2.98 -18.83
N ILE A 239 14.28 2.77 -17.79
CA ILE A 239 13.44 3.79 -17.15
C ILE A 239 14.06 4.19 -15.82
N ILE A 240 14.15 5.49 -15.56
CA ILE A 240 14.54 6.02 -14.26
C ILE A 240 13.29 6.30 -13.44
N TYR A 241 13.19 5.62 -12.32
CA TYR A 241 12.15 5.80 -11.33
C TYR A 241 12.65 6.74 -10.24
N ILE A 242 11.82 7.71 -9.86
CA ILE A 242 12.08 8.61 -8.74
C ILE A 242 11.04 8.34 -7.66
N SER A 243 11.48 8.05 -6.45
CA SER A 243 10.61 7.93 -5.28
C SER A 243 10.82 9.12 -4.35
N GLY A 244 9.77 9.92 -4.15
CA GLY A 244 9.74 11.06 -3.24
C GLY A 244 9.00 10.76 -1.94
N ARG A 245 9.54 11.21 -0.80
CA ARG A 245 8.88 11.16 0.52
C ARG A 245 9.06 12.48 1.26
N SER A 246 8.10 12.83 2.13
CA SER A 246 8.24 13.96 3.06
C SER A 246 7.51 13.73 4.39
N ILE A 247 7.96 14.41 5.44
CA ILE A 247 7.26 14.56 6.72
C ILE A 247 6.34 15.80 6.72
N GLY A 248 5.84 16.21 5.55
CA GLY A 248 4.69 17.11 5.40
C GLY A 248 5.02 18.57 5.13
N ASP A 249 6.24 19.01 5.44
CA ASP A 249 6.65 20.40 5.21
C ASP A 249 6.96 20.69 3.74
N ILE A 250 7.29 19.65 2.96
CA ILE A 250 7.63 19.76 1.54
C ILE A 250 6.67 18.92 0.72
N ASN A 251 5.98 19.55 -0.23
CA ASN A 251 5.02 18.88 -1.08
C ASN A 251 5.73 18.14 -2.24
N VAL A 252 6.06 16.86 -2.01
CA VAL A 252 6.77 16.04 -3.00
C VAL A 252 5.93 15.72 -4.24
N GLN A 253 4.60 15.80 -4.14
CA GLN A 253 3.72 15.66 -5.29
C GLN A 253 3.96 16.78 -6.30
N LEU A 254 3.96 18.05 -5.86
CA LEU A 254 4.15 19.19 -6.77
C LEU A 254 5.52 19.16 -7.45
N ILE A 255 6.56 18.73 -6.74
CA ILE A 255 7.90 18.57 -7.30
C ILE A 255 7.93 17.50 -8.39
N LEU A 256 7.32 16.33 -8.14
CA LEU A 256 7.35 15.23 -9.11
C LEU A 256 6.34 15.39 -10.27
N GLU A 257 5.27 16.15 -10.08
CA GLU A 257 4.36 16.54 -11.18
C GLU A 257 5.07 17.37 -12.26
N LYS A 258 6.04 18.23 -11.88
CA LYS A 258 6.91 18.95 -12.84
C LYS A 258 7.76 18.00 -13.70
N LEU A 259 7.93 16.75 -13.26
CA LEU A 259 8.66 15.69 -13.96
C LEU A 259 7.73 14.68 -14.65
N GLY A 260 6.42 14.98 -14.77
CA GLY A 260 5.43 14.08 -15.36
C GLY A 260 5.01 12.94 -14.43
N GLY A 261 5.35 13.02 -13.15
CA GLY A 261 4.93 12.09 -12.09
C GLY A 261 3.65 12.51 -11.38
N GLY A 262 3.48 12.01 -10.16
CA GLY A 262 2.34 12.35 -9.30
C GLY A 262 2.33 11.57 -7.99
N GLY A 263 1.29 11.79 -7.19
CA GLY A 263 1.11 11.09 -5.92
C GLY A 263 0.31 11.92 -4.91
N HIS A 264 0.80 11.94 -3.67
CA HIS A 264 0.28 12.69 -2.55
C HIS A 264 1.36 13.61 -1.98
N ILE A 265 0.93 14.59 -1.17
CA ILE A 265 1.81 15.59 -0.54
C ILE A 265 3.07 15.01 0.12
N THR A 266 3.00 13.81 0.71
CA THR A 266 4.10 13.17 1.44
C THR A 266 4.69 11.95 0.73
N LEU A 267 4.11 11.51 -0.40
CA LEU A 267 4.52 10.31 -1.11
C LEU A 267 4.17 10.46 -2.59
N ALA A 268 5.17 10.55 -3.45
CA ALA A 268 4.98 10.69 -4.88
C ALA A 268 6.06 9.92 -5.65
N GLY A 269 5.82 9.69 -6.95
CA GLY A 269 6.77 9.07 -7.85
C GLY A 269 6.75 9.67 -9.24
N ALA A 270 7.86 9.54 -9.96
CA ALA A 270 7.98 9.91 -11.37
C ALA A 270 8.74 8.83 -12.14
N GLN A 271 8.50 8.75 -13.44
CA GLN A 271 9.17 7.84 -14.37
C GLN A 271 9.71 8.65 -15.52
N LEU A 272 11.00 8.52 -15.80
CA LEU A 272 11.70 9.24 -16.85
C LEU A 272 12.33 8.23 -17.82
N SER A 273 11.88 8.25 -19.06
CA SER A 273 12.41 7.44 -20.16
C SER A 273 13.38 8.24 -21.01
N ASP A 274 14.25 7.53 -21.74
CA ASP A 274 15.17 8.09 -22.74
C ASP A 274 16.14 9.16 -22.19
N ILE A 275 16.51 9.07 -20.91
CA ILE A 275 17.48 9.97 -20.28
C ILE A 275 18.47 9.21 -19.39
N THR A 276 19.60 9.84 -19.11
CA THR A 276 20.64 9.35 -18.20
C THR A 276 20.31 9.67 -16.74
N MET A 277 20.97 8.97 -15.80
CA MET A 277 20.84 9.25 -14.36
C MET A 277 21.27 10.68 -14.00
N GLU A 278 22.29 11.21 -14.70
CA GLU A 278 22.77 12.58 -14.52
C GLU A 278 21.71 13.60 -14.96
N GLU A 279 21.13 13.43 -16.16
CA GLU A 279 20.04 14.29 -16.64
C GLU A 279 18.80 14.22 -15.74
N ALA A 280 18.48 13.03 -15.21
CA ALA A 280 17.37 12.85 -14.27
C ALA A 280 17.61 13.61 -12.95
N LEU A 281 18.85 13.54 -12.43
CA LEU A 281 19.25 14.25 -11.23
C LEU A 281 19.20 15.78 -11.41
N GLU A 282 19.66 16.29 -12.55
CA GLU A 282 19.58 17.71 -12.89
C GLU A 282 18.13 18.19 -13.00
N LYS A 283 17.27 17.43 -13.70
CA LYS A 283 15.84 17.74 -13.80
C LYS A 283 15.17 17.76 -12.43
N LEU A 284 15.48 16.82 -11.55
CA LEU A 284 14.95 16.80 -10.19
C LEU A 284 15.42 18.01 -9.38
N LYS A 285 16.72 18.35 -9.42
CA LYS A 285 17.27 19.53 -8.73
C LYS A 285 16.59 20.81 -9.23
N HIS A 286 16.36 20.94 -10.53
CA HIS A 286 15.63 22.07 -11.11
C HIS A 286 14.17 22.12 -10.64
N ALA A 287 13.46 20.99 -10.60
CA ALA A 287 12.09 20.93 -10.12
C ALA A 287 11.98 21.31 -8.62
N ILE A 288 12.97 20.92 -7.81
CA ILE A 288 13.09 21.33 -6.41
C ILE A 288 13.34 22.85 -6.33
N ASP A 289 14.26 23.39 -7.14
CA ASP A 289 14.55 24.83 -7.17
C ASP A 289 13.31 25.66 -7.49
N GLU A 290 12.54 25.28 -8.52
CA GLU A 290 11.29 25.96 -8.85
C GLU A 290 10.28 25.90 -7.69
N TYR A 291 10.08 24.73 -7.09
CA TYR A 291 9.17 24.57 -5.96
C TYR A 291 9.53 25.49 -4.78
N MET A 292 10.82 25.59 -4.45
CA MET A 292 11.33 26.43 -3.35
C MET A 292 11.27 27.94 -3.65
N ILE A 293 11.12 28.33 -4.92
CA ILE A 293 10.89 29.74 -5.31
C ILE A 293 9.39 30.08 -5.26
N GLU A 294 8.55 29.11 -5.61
CA GLU A 294 7.09 29.26 -5.68
C GLU A 294 6.39 29.23 -4.31
N ASN A 295 7.03 28.68 -3.26
CA ASN A 295 6.45 28.41 -1.93
C ASN A 295 7.39 28.82 -0.79
#